data_AF-A0A7G5EC71-F1
#
_entry.id   AF-A0A7G5EC71-F1
#
_cell.length_a   1.000
_cell.length_b   1.000
_cell.length_c   1.000
_cell.angle_alpha   90.00
_cell.angle_beta   90.00
_cell.angle_gamma   90.00
#
_symmetry.space_group_name_H-M   'P 1'
#
loop_
_entity.id
_entity.type
_entity.pdbx_description
1 polymer ?
#
loop_
_entity_poly.entity_id
_entity_poly.type
_entity_poly.pdbx_seq_one_letter_code
_entity_poly.pdbx_strand_id
1 'polypeptide(L)'
;MQVNARALIAALLGPLFPALFFIILITLTDANKAGLSIPIFISVFFAYLGFFIFGLPSILVLQRKEKLTIVNLTACATVSGVMVYGVFLWLLSLVMGVNLSFDIVKTLWIGAFFGGGIAIAYGLIAGVDFK
;
A
#
# COMPACT_ATOMS: atom_id res chain seq x y z
N MET A 1 14.43 10.66 19.66
CA MET A 1 13.96 9.94 18.46
C MET A 1 13.80 10.94 17.34
N GLN A 2 14.74 11.01 16.40
CA GLN A 2 14.51 11.77 15.17
C GLN A 2 14.11 10.77 14.09
N VAL A 3 12.81 10.65 13.84
CA VAL A 3 12.34 10.00 12.62
C VAL A 3 12.82 10.87 11.47
N ASN A 4 13.60 10.30 10.56
CA ASN A 4 14.15 11.05 9.43
C ASN A 4 12.97 11.61 8.62
N ALA A 5 12.84 12.94 8.56
CA ALA A 5 11.69 13.61 7.94
C ALA A 5 11.48 13.16 6.49
N ARG A 6 12.57 12.83 5.78
CA ARG A 6 12.54 12.30 4.40
C ARG A 6 11.84 10.94 4.33
N ALA A 7 12.10 10.05 5.29
CA ALA A 7 11.45 8.74 5.35
C ALA A 7 9.96 8.86 5.69
N LEU A 8 9.59 9.80 6.55
CA LEU A 8 8.19 10.06 6.89
C LEU A 8 7.42 10.61 5.68
N ILE A 9 8.00 11.57 4.95
CA ILE A 9 7.41 12.14 3.73
C ILE A 9 7.26 11.05 2.66
N ALA A 10 8.28 10.25 2.42
CA ALA A 10 8.21 9.14 1.47
C ALA A 10 7.10 8.13 1.86
N ALA A 11 6.97 7.84 3.15
CA ALA A 11 5.95 6.94 3.66
C ALA A 11 4.52 7.52 3.56
N LEU A 12 4.35 8.84 3.70
CA LEU A 12 3.09 9.56 3.49
C LEU A 12 2.68 9.63 2.01
N LEU A 13 3.67 9.78 1.12
CA LEU A 13 3.45 9.84 -0.33
C LEU A 13 3.24 8.46 -0.96
N GLY A 14 3.73 7.40 -0.33
CA GLY A 14 3.62 6.03 -0.81
C GLY A 14 2.18 5.60 -1.13
N PRO A 15 1.22 5.73 -0.20
CA PRO A 15 -0.20 5.44 -0.46
C PRO A 15 -0.87 6.38 -1.49
N LEU A 16 -0.37 7.61 -1.60
CA LEU A 16 -0.95 8.64 -2.48
C LEU A 16 -0.64 8.39 -3.96
N PHE A 17 0.58 7.92 -4.25
CA PHE A 17 1.07 7.78 -5.62
C PHE A 17 0.25 6.81 -6.49
N PRO A 18 -0.06 5.58 -6.02
CA PRO A 18 -0.92 4.65 -6.75
C PRO A 18 -2.31 5.24 -6.98
N ALA A 19 -2.86 5.95 -5.98
CA ALA A 19 -4.17 6.57 -6.10
C ALA A 19 -4.20 7.67 -7.17
N LEU A 20 -3.21 8.57 -7.16
CA LEU A 20 -3.10 9.63 -8.17
C LEU A 20 -2.91 9.04 -9.57
N PHE A 21 -2.10 7.98 -9.69
CA PHE A 21 -1.92 7.27 -10.95
C PHE A 21 -3.25 6.72 -11.49
N PHE A 22 -4.04 6.02 -10.66
CA PHE A 22 -5.34 5.50 -11.08
C PHE A 22 -6.36 6.60 -11.40
N ILE A 23 -6.36 7.71 -10.66
CA ILE A 23 -7.20 8.88 -10.96
C ILE A 23 -6.88 9.42 -12.35
N ILE A 24 -5.60 9.66 -12.64
CA ILE A 24 -5.15 10.17 -13.95
C ILE A 24 -5.57 9.20 -15.06
N LEU A 25 -5.34 7.90 -14.87
CA LEU A 25 -5.65 6.88 -15.87
C LEU A 25 -7.16 6.81 -16.17
N ILE A 26 -8.00 6.92 -15.15
CA ILE A 26 -9.46 6.92 -15.30
C ILE A 26 -9.98 8.19 -15.96
N THR A 27 -9.37 9.36 -15.66
CA THR A 27 -9.70 10.62 -16.33
C THR A 27 -9.29 10.63 -17.80
N LEU A 28 -8.20 9.96 -18.18
CA LEU A 28 -7.72 9.89 -19.56
C LEU A 28 -8.51 8.91 -20.44
N THR A 29 -9.20 7.92 -19.84
CA THR A 29 -9.84 6.82 -20.57
C THR A 29 -11.37 6.98 -20.68
N ASP A 30 -11.93 8.16 -20.39
CA ASP A 30 -13.39 8.42 -20.31
C ASP A 30 -14.18 7.49 -19.36
N ALA A 31 -13.47 6.74 -18.50
CA ALA A 31 -14.02 5.77 -17.57
C ALA A 31 -14.78 6.40 -16.40
N ASN A 32 -14.81 7.75 -16.31
CA ASN A 32 -15.61 8.50 -15.35
C ASN A 32 -17.11 8.16 -15.42
N LYS A 33 -17.61 7.65 -16.55
CA LYS A 33 -19.01 7.19 -16.69
C LYS A 33 -19.35 5.96 -15.84
N ALA A 34 -18.35 5.22 -15.36
CA ALA A 34 -18.55 4.00 -14.57
C ALA A 34 -18.66 4.24 -13.05
N GLY A 35 -18.61 5.49 -12.56
CA GLY A 35 -18.72 5.79 -11.13
C GLY A 35 -17.52 5.32 -10.28
N LEU A 36 -16.38 5.08 -10.91
CA LEU A 36 -15.16 4.54 -10.26
C LEU A 36 -14.48 5.51 -9.28
N SER A 37 -14.88 6.78 -9.23
CA SER A 37 -14.31 7.79 -8.33
C SER A 37 -14.50 7.47 -6.85
N ILE A 38 -15.66 6.91 -6.48
CA ILE A 38 -15.98 6.57 -5.08
C ILE A 38 -15.12 5.39 -4.58
N PRO A 39 -15.02 4.24 -5.30
CA PRO A 39 -14.12 3.15 -4.94
C PRO A 39 -12.66 3.56 -4.75
N ILE A 40 -12.15 4.46 -5.60
CA ILE A 40 -10.77 4.94 -5.50
C ILE A 40 -10.60 5.74 -4.21
N PHE A 41 -11.50 6.67 -3.91
CA PHE A 41 -11.41 7.48 -2.69
C PHE A 41 -11.41 6.60 -1.44
N ILE A 42 -12.28 5.59 -1.42
CA ILE A 42 -12.33 4.60 -0.34
C ILE A 42 -11.03 3.80 -0.28
N SER A 43 -10.45 3.39 -1.41
CA SER A 43 -9.17 2.68 -1.42
C SER A 43 -8.00 3.52 -0.89
N VAL A 44 -7.98 4.84 -1.17
CA VAL A 44 -6.96 5.77 -0.64
C VAL A 44 -7.10 5.87 0.87
N PHE A 45 -8.33 6.05 1.34
CA PHE A 45 -8.64 6.14 2.76
C PHE A 45 -8.16 4.89 3.50
N PHE A 46 -8.48 3.70 2.99
CA PHE A 46 -8.02 2.43 3.57
C PHE A 46 -6.51 2.25 3.50
N ALA A 47 -5.85 2.72 2.44
CA ALA A 47 -4.39 2.67 2.32
C ALA A 47 -3.70 3.51 3.40
N TYR A 48 -4.19 4.73 3.66
CA TYR A 48 -3.68 5.55 4.78
C TYR A 48 -3.99 4.95 6.14
N LEU A 49 -5.18 4.38 6.31
CA LEU A 49 -5.58 3.72 7.55
C LEU A 49 -4.66 2.53 7.84
N GLY A 50 -4.34 1.72 6.83
CA GLY A 50 -3.34 0.65 6.92
C GLY A 50 -1.94 1.16 7.24
N PHE A 51 -1.55 2.29 6.65
CA PHE A 51 -0.27 2.94 6.98
C PHE A 51 -0.20 3.36 8.45
N PHE A 52 -1.25 3.96 9.02
CA PHE A 52 -1.23 4.38 10.42
C PHE A 52 -1.30 3.21 11.41
N ILE A 53 -2.08 2.16 11.11
CA ILE A 53 -2.22 1.01 12.02
C ILE A 53 -1.00 0.09 11.96
N PHE A 54 -0.44 -0.16 10.78
CA PHE A 54 0.60 -1.17 10.60
C PHE A 54 1.91 -0.58 10.09
N GLY A 55 1.87 0.34 9.12
CA GLY A 55 3.07 0.90 8.50
C GLY A 55 3.93 1.70 9.47
N LEU A 56 3.34 2.68 10.16
CA LEU A 56 4.04 3.58 11.07
C LEU A 56 4.59 2.84 12.30
N PRO A 57 3.85 1.93 12.95
CA PRO A 57 4.42 1.06 13.98
C PRO A 57 5.54 0.16 13.48
N SER A 58 5.43 -0.39 12.26
CA SER A 58 6.49 -1.22 11.67
C SER A 58 7.79 -0.44 11.50
N ILE A 59 7.72 0.81 11.01
CA ILE A 59 8.88 1.70 10.90
C ILE A 59 9.49 1.94 12.28
N LEU A 60 8.68 2.31 13.28
CA LEU A 60 9.17 2.59 14.64
C LEU A 60 9.83 1.37 15.30
N VAL A 61 9.25 0.18 15.13
CA VAL A 61 9.79 -1.07 15.70
C VAL A 61 11.08 -1.48 14.99
N LEU A 62 11.13 -1.40 13.66
CA LEU A 62 12.32 -1.73 12.88
C LEU A 62 13.46 -0.76 13.15
N GLN A 63 13.16 0.54 13.30
CA GLN A 63 14.14 1.55 13.67
C GLN A 63 14.67 1.33 15.09
N ARG A 64 13.80 1.01 16.06
CA ARG A 64 14.22 0.66 17.44
C ARG A 64 15.13 -0.57 17.50
N LYS A 65 15.00 -1.49 16.55
CA LYS A 65 15.81 -2.72 16.49
C LYS A 65 17.05 -2.59 15.60
N GLU A 66 17.32 -1.40 15.04
CA GLU A 66 18.41 -1.17 14.07
C GLU A 66 18.34 -2.13 12.86
N LYS A 67 17.13 -2.56 12.51
CA LYS A 67 16.84 -3.49 11.39
C LYS A 67 16.03 -2.81 10.29
N LEU A 68 16.06 -1.48 10.25
CA LEU A 68 15.39 -0.68 9.24
C LEU A 68 16.14 -0.84 7.91
N THR A 69 15.82 -1.88 7.16
CA THR A 69 16.31 -2.08 5.80
C THR A 69 15.15 -1.94 4.83
N ILE A 70 15.43 -1.57 3.58
CA ILE A 70 14.42 -1.53 2.51
C ILE A 70 13.67 -2.87 2.43
N VAL A 71 14.40 -3.98 2.57
CA VAL A 71 13.85 -5.33 2.49
C VAL A 71 12.86 -5.60 3.62
N ASN A 72 13.25 -5.34 4.88
CA ASN A 72 12.38 -5.58 6.03
C ASN A 72 11.17 -4.66 6.02
N LEU A 73 11.37 -3.38 5.66
CA LEU A 73 10.29 -2.42 5.55
C LEU A 73 9.30 -2.80 4.46
N THR A 74 9.80 -3.23 3.30
CA THR A 74 8.97 -3.68 2.19
C THR A 74 8.21 -4.95 2.54
N ALA A 75 8.85 -5.93 3.18
CA ALA A 75 8.17 -7.14 3.63
C ALA A 75 7.02 -6.83 4.62
N CYS A 76 7.27 -5.96 5.60
CA CYS A 76 6.23 -5.48 6.52
C CYS A 76 5.11 -4.73 5.79
N ALA A 77 5.45 -3.85 4.85
CA ALA A 77 4.48 -3.09 4.05
C ALA A 77 3.63 -3.99 3.15
N THR A 78 4.22 -5.01 2.51
CA THR A 78 3.52 -6.01 1.68
C THR A 78 2.51 -6.79 2.51
N VAL A 79 2.92 -7.34 3.66
CA VAL A 79 2.03 -8.14 4.52
C VAL A 79 0.91 -7.28 5.10
N SER A 80 1.23 -6.08 5.59
CA SER A 80 0.22 -5.16 6.13
C SER A 80 -0.74 -4.66 5.07
N GLY A 81 -0.26 -4.34 3.86
CA GLY A 81 -1.09 -3.95 2.73
C GLY A 81 -2.08 -5.04 2.33
N VAL A 82 -1.61 -6.30 2.25
CA VAL A 82 -2.47 -7.46 1.97
C VAL A 82 -3.53 -7.65 3.06
N MET A 83 -3.17 -7.54 4.34
CA MET A 83 -4.14 -7.67 5.43
C MET A 83 -5.22 -6.58 5.37
N VAL A 84 -4.83 -5.32 5.17
CA VAL A 84 -5.76 -4.19 5.15
C VAL A 84 -6.67 -4.24 3.93
N TYR A 85 -6.13 -4.52 2.75
CA TYR A 85 -6.95 -4.69 1.55
C TYR A 85 -7.82 -5.95 1.60
N GLY A 86 -7.34 -7.03 2.22
CA GLY A 86 -8.15 -8.23 2.45
C GLY A 86 -9.38 -7.94 3.31
N VAL A 87 -9.20 -7.20 4.42
CA VAL A 87 -10.32 -6.76 5.27
C VAL A 87 -11.25 -5.81 4.51
N PHE A 88 -10.70 -4.87 3.73
CA PHE A 88 -11.51 -3.97 2.91
C PHE A 88 -12.39 -4.73 1.91
N LEU A 89 -11.80 -5.65 1.15
CA LEU A 89 -12.52 -6.48 0.19
C LEU A 89 -13.57 -7.35 0.87
N TRP A 90 -13.27 -7.86 2.07
CA TRP A 90 -14.22 -8.64 2.87
C TRP A 90 -15.42 -7.81 3.33
N LEU A 91 -15.18 -6.58 3.82
CA LEU A 91 -16.25 -5.65 4.16
C LEU A 91 -17.08 -5.27 2.92
N LEU A 92 -16.43 -5.03 1.77
CA LEU A 92 -17.11 -4.72 0.52
C LEU A 92 -17.98 -5.90 0.05
N SER A 93 -17.48 -7.13 0.19
CA SER A 93 -18.19 -8.38 -0.08
C SER A 93 -19.46 -8.52 0.75
N LEU A 94 -19.40 -8.19 2.06
CA LEU A 94 -20.57 -8.18 2.94
C LEU A 94 -21.61 -7.12 2.52
N VAL A 95 -21.16 -5.92 2.16
CA VAL A 95 -22.05 -4.82 1.76
C VAL A 95 -22.71 -5.08 0.41
N MET A 96 -21.98 -5.66 -0.55
CA MET A 96 -22.51 -5.95 -1.89
C MET A 96 -23.19 -7.32 -2.01
N GLY A 97 -23.11 -8.16 -0.98
CA GLY A 97 -23.64 -9.53 -1.01
C GLY A 97 -22.93 -10.46 -2.01
N VAL A 98 -21.70 -10.13 -2.40
CA VAL A 98 -20.91 -10.88 -3.39
C VAL A 98 -19.86 -11.71 -2.67
N ASN A 99 -19.78 -13.01 -2.95
CA ASN A 99 -18.74 -13.87 -2.37
C ASN A 99 -17.36 -13.56 -2.95
N LEU A 100 -16.36 -13.37 -2.09
CA LEU A 100 -14.95 -13.29 -2.50
C LEU A 100 -14.49 -14.63 -3.06
N SER A 101 -14.14 -14.66 -4.34
CA SER A 101 -13.51 -15.82 -4.94
C SER A 101 -12.04 -15.92 -4.50
N PHE A 102 -11.54 -17.15 -4.46
CA PHE A 102 -10.13 -17.42 -4.17
C PHE A 102 -9.19 -16.72 -5.17
N ASP A 103 -9.63 -16.53 -6.41
CA ASP A 103 -8.86 -15.84 -7.44
C ASP A 103 -8.60 -14.37 -7.11
N ILE A 104 -9.54 -13.68 -6.46
CA ILE A 104 -9.35 -12.28 -6.03
C ILE A 104 -8.27 -12.21 -4.95
N VAL A 105 -8.30 -13.12 -3.97
CA VAL A 105 -7.30 -13.18 -2.90
C VAL A 105 -5.92 -13.51 -3.48
N LYS A 106 -5.85 -14.47 -4.42
CA LYS A 106 -4.62 -14.83 -5.11
C LYS A 106 -4.05 -13.65 -5.90
N THR A 107 -4.91 -12.90 -6.60
CA THR A 107 -4.52 -11.71 -7.36
C THR A 107 -3.97 -10.62 -6.45
N LEU A 108 -4.56 -10.44 -5.26
CA LEU A 108 -4.07 -9.51 -4.25
C LEU A 108 -2.64 -9.83 -3.81
N TRP A 109 -2.37 -11.10 -3.51
CA TRP A 109 -1.03 -11.56 -3.13
C TRP A 109 -0.01 -11.39 -4.26
N ILE A 110 -0.37 -11.77 -5.49
CA ILE A 110 0.51 -11.61 -6.65
C ILE A 110 0.85 -10.13 -6.86
N GLY A 111 -0.15 -9.25 -6.81
CA GLY A 111 0.06 -7.81 -6.92
C GLY A 111 0.97 -7.26 -5.81
N ALA A 112 0.78 -7.72 -4.58
CA ALA A 112 1.59 -7.30 -3.44
C ALA A 112 3.04 -7.77 -3.54
N PHE A 113 3.29 -8.99 -4.03
CA PHE A 113 4.64 -9.49 -4.30
C PHE A 113 5.33 -8.74 -5.43
N PHE A 114 4.62 -8.46 -6.53
CA PHE A 114 5.15 -7.65 -7.62
C PHE A 114 5.51 -6.23 -7.16
N GLY A 115 4.60 -5.57 -6.44
CA GLY A 115 4.85 -4.24 -5.87
C GLY A 115 6.03 -4.23 -4.91
N GLY A 116 6.11 -5.24 -4.02
CA GLY A 116 7.24 -5.41 -3.11
C GLY A 116 8.57 -5.65 -3.84
N GLY A 117 8.58 -6.48 -4.88
CA GLY A 117 9.76 -6.73 -5.70
C GLY A 117 10.29 -5.46 -6.38
N ILE A 118 9.39 -4.67 -6.97
CA ILE A 118 9.73 -3.38 -7.60
C ILE A 118 10.28 -2.41 -6.55
N ALA A 119 9.64 -2.31 -5.38
CA ALA A 119 10.09 -1.43 -4.30
C ALA A 119 11.48 -1.79 -3.78
N ILE A 120 11.79 -3.09 -3.65
CA ILE A 120 13.13 -3.56 -3.27
C ILE A 120 14.15 -3.20 -4.35
N ALA A 121 13.87 -3.51 -5.62
CA ALA A 121 14.77 -3.22 -6.74
C ALA A 121 15.09 -1.72 -6.84
N TYR A 122 14.06 -0.86 -6.77
CA TYR A 122 14.25 0.59 -6.79
C TYR A 122 14.97 1.11 -5.56
N GLY A 123 14.65 0.61 -4.36
CA GLY A 123 15.32 1.03 -3.13
C GLY A 123 16.82 0.68 -3.15
N LEU A 124 17.17 -0.49 -3.69
CA LEU A 124 18.56 -0.91 -3.86
C LEU A 124 19.31 -0.02 -4.87
N ILE A 125 18.69 0.30 -6.02
CA ILE A 125 19.29 1.17 -7.04
C ILE A 125 19.43 2.62 -6.54
N ALA A 126 18.44 3.12 -5.81
CA ALA A 126 18.45 4.47 -5.27
C ALA A 126 19.42 4.64 -4.09
N GLY A 127 20.13 3.58 -3.68
CA GLY A 127 21.11 3.64 -2.60
C GLY A 127 20.50 4.09 -1.27
N VAL A 128 19.22 3.76 -1.01
CA VAL A 128 18.51 4.15 0.20
C VAL A 128 19.02 3.29 1.36
N ASP A 129 20.21 3.61 1.85
CA ASP A 129 20.77 3.05 3.07
C ASP A 129 20.08 3.77 4.24
N PHE A 130 19.06 3.13 4.82
CA PHE A 130 18.42 3.60 6.05
C PHE A 130 19.34 3.30 7.25
N LYS A 131 20.55 3.86 7.25
CA LYS A 131 21.41 3.89 8.45
C LYS A 131 21.02 5.04 9.36
#